data_AF-A0A8S9GU30-F1
#
_entry.id   AF-A0A8S9GU30-F1
#
_cell.length_a   1.000
_cell.length_b   1.000
_cell.length_c   1.000
_cell.angle_alpha   90.00
_cell.angle_beta   90.00
_cell.angle_gamma   90.00
#
_symmetry.space_group_name_H-M   'P 1'
#
loop_
_entity.id
_entity.type
_entity.pdbx_description
1 polymer ?
#
loop_
_entity_poly.entity_id
_entity_poly.type
_entity_poly.pdbx_seq_one_letter_code
_entity_poly.pdbx_strand_id
1 'polypeptide(L)'
;MSLSGVEATVVTWNTLAGVLLQTGEYVKALSFVAKMRNHNVSLDSVAMINGLKACSQIGALRWGREFHCLAIRSCYARIENVGNSLITMYSRCGDLNHAFIVFQQMGANGLSTWNSIVSGYAHNERSEETCFLLREVMLAGFHPNHVTLASVLALCARVGSLQHGRELHCYILRRQSCFNDGLILWNSLVDMYSKSGKMGAAKRVFESMSKRDRVTYTSLIDGYGMLGEGEVALAWFKEMIRSGMEPDHVTMVAVLSACSHSDLVGEGERQFKKMQYVFGIHPRLEHYSCMVDLYCRAGLLVNARDYMNTLNYLTNETFSSIPSDLVSDLQRMLSTNESFRPTALDFTGSNFFRSDTRLRALRFLDHMLERDNMQKSEFLKALSDMWKDFDSRVLRYKVLPPLCAELRNLVMQPVILPMVLTIAESQDKNDFELTTLPALVPVLSSATGDTLLLLVKRADLIINKTNTEHLASHILPLLLRAYNDNDVRIQEEVLKRSTSVAKQLDGQRDSFSIVRSIIGKVVQINSDVIMRCITV
;
A
#
# COMPACT_ATOMS: atom_id res chain seq x y z
N MET A 1 -1.70 -29.65 -21.68
CA MET A 1 -1.32 -29.76 -23.10
C MET A 1 -0.03 -30.56 -23.18
N SER A 2 -0.13 -31.85 -23.44
CA SER A 2 0.96 -32.64 -24.01
C SER A 2 0.89 -32.45 -25.53
N LEU A 3 1.50 -31.39 -26.04
CA LEU A 3 1.76 -31.32 -27.47
C LEU A 3 2.90 -32.32 -27.75
N SER A 4 2.51 -33.45 -28.34
CA SER A 4 3.39 -34.37 -29.06
C SER A 4 4.68 -34.81 -28.31
N GLY A 5 4.56 -35.58 -27.23
CA GLY A 5 5.66 -36.43 -26.72
C GLY A 5 6.96 -35.73 -26.29
N VAL A 6 7.01 -34.40 -26.25
CA VAL A 6 8.17 -33.62 -25.77
C VAL A 6 7.85 -33.10 -24.38
N GLU A 7 8.63 -33.53 -23.39
CA GLU A 7 8.55 -32.95 -22.04
C GLU A 7 8.82 -31.44 -22.12
N ALA A 8 7.90 -30.64 -21.59
CA ALA A 8 8.02 -29.20 -21.61
C ALA A 8 9.20 -28.75 -20.74
N THR A 9 10.27 -28.24 -21.38
CA THR A 9 11.47 -27.73 -20.72
C THR A 9 11.20 -26.40 -20.01
N VAL A 10 12.06 -26.01 -19.05
CA VAL A 10 11.98 -24.70 -18.35
C VAL A 10 11.82 -23.54 -19.35
N VAL A 11 12.50 -23.61 -20.48
CA VAL A 11 12.46 -22.57 -21.54
C VAL A 11 11.08 -22.49 -22.19
N THR A 12 10.42 -23.61 -22.49
CA THR A 12 9.07 -23.56 -23.11
C THR A 12 8.06 -22.99 -22.12
N TRP A 13 8.14 -23.36 -20.84
CA TRP A 13 7.30 -22.80 -19.80
C TRP A 13 7.49 -21.28 -19.64
N ASN A 14 8.75 -20.83 -19.60
CA ASN A 14 9.09 -19.41 -19.48
C ASN A 14 8.64 -18.60 -20.71
N THR A 15 8.77 -19.17 -21.91
CA THR A 15 8.32 -18.52 -23.15
C THR A 15 6.81 -18.35 -23.15
N LEU A 16 6.06 -19.41 -22.80
CA LEU A 16 4.61 -19.36 -22.73
C LEU A 16 4.10 -18.39 -21.66
N ALA A 17 4.71 -18.40 -20.46
CA ALA A 17 4.40 -17.41 -19.42
C ALA A 17 4.68 -15.98 -19.89
N GLY A 18 5.80 -15.76 -20.59
CA GLY A 18 6.17 -14.48 -21.18
C GLY A 18 5.16 -14.00 -22.23
N VAL A 19 4.68 -14.89 -23.11
CA VAL A 19 3.64 -14.57 -24.09
C VAL A 19 2.34 -14.19 -23.40
N LEU A 20 1.90 -14.95 -22.40
CA LEU A 20 0.68 -14.63 -21.63
C LEU A 20 0.77 -13.26 -20.93
N LEU A 21 1.95 -12.89 -20.44
CA LEU A 21 2.19 -11.55 -19.89
C LEU A 21 2.08 -10.44 -20.94
N GLN A 22 2.52 -10.70 -22.18
CA GLN A 22 2.42 -9.73 -23.28
C GLN A 22 0.97 -9.57 -23.75
N THR A 23 0.18 -10.63 -23.74
CA THR A 23 -1.24 -10.60 -24.13
C THR A 23 -2.17 -10.08 -23.02
N GLY A 24 -1.64 -9.69 -21.85
CA GLY A 24 -2.44 -9.17 -20.74
C GLY A 24 -3.14 -10.23 -19.88
N GLU A 25 -2.85 -11.51 -20.11
CA GLU A 25 -3.48 -12.65 -19.42
C GLU A 25 -2.72 -13.00 -18.13
N TYR A 26 -2.59 -12.02 -17.24
CA TYR A 26 -1.69 -12.07 -16.08
C TYR A 26 -2.02 -13.20 -15.09
N VAL A 27 -3.31 -13.45 -14.84
CA VAL A 27 -3.75 -14.54 -13.94
C VAL A 27 -3.39 -15.90 -14.53
N LYS A 28 -3.57 -16.08 -15.84
CA LYS A 28 -3.18 -17.31 -16.54
C LYS A 28 -1.66 -17.48 -16.50
N ALA A 29 -0.89 -16.42 -16.75
CA ALA A 29 0.57 -16.44 -16.64
C ALA A 29 1.03 -16.89 -15.25
N LEU A 30 0.43 -16.34 -14.19
CA LEU A 30 0.74 -16.71 -12.80
C LEU A 30 0.40 -18.18 -12.52
N SER A 31 -0.78 -18.63 -12.96
CA SER A 31 -1.19 -20.04 -12.83
C SER A 31 -0.24 -20.98 -13.57
N PHE A 32 0.33 -20.52 -14.69
CA PHE A 32 1.25 -21.28 -15.51
C PHE A 32 2.61 -21.45 -14.82
N VAL A 33 3.14 -20.36 -14.24
CA VAL A 33 4.36 -20.40 -13.42
C VAL A 33 4.16 -21.28 -12.18
N ALA A 34 2.97 -21.23 -11.55
CA ALA A 34 2.65 -22.11 -10.43
C ALA A 34 2.64 -23.61 -10.82
N LYS A 35 2.13 -23.93 -12.02
CA LYS A 35 2.09 -25.31 -12.54
C LYS A 35 3.48 -25.90 -12.82
N MET A 36 4.50 -25.09 -13.05
CA MET A 36 5.89 -25.57 -13.20
C MET A 36 6.35 -26.35 -11.97
N ARG A 37 6.00 -25.87 -10.76
CA ARG A 37 6.31 -26.57 -9.51
C ARG A 37 5.66 -27.95 -9.41
N ASN A 38 4.40 -28.06 -9.86
CA ASN A 38 3.66 -29.32 -9.82
C ASN A 38 4.22 -30.38 -10.78
N HIS A 39 5.02 -29.98 -11.77
CA HIS A 39 5.71 -30.87 -12.70
C HIS A 39 7.19 -31.08 -12.32
N ASN A 40 7.59 -30.77 -11.06
CA ASN A 40 8.95 -30.86 -10.56
C ASN A 40 9.99 -30.06 -11.38
N VAL A 41 9.56 -29.03 -12.10
CA VAL A 41 10.44 -28.14 -12.84
C VAL A 41 10.93 -27.02 -11.91
N SER A 42 12.25 -26.87 -11.77
CA SER A 42 12.84 -25.80 -10.94
C SER A 42 12.52 -24.43 -11.53
N LEU A 43 12.01 -23.52 -10.69
CA LEU A 43 11.83 -22.12 -11.08
C LEU A 43 13.20 -21.45 -11.17
N ASP A 44 13.60 -21.05 -12.36
CA ASP A 44 14.80 -20.26 -12.61
C ASP A 44 14.52 -18.76 -12.41
N SER A 45 15.53 -17.93 -12.63
CA SER A 45 15.41 -16.47 -12.49
C SER A 45 14.38 -15.87 -13.46
N VAL A 46 14.20 -16.45 -14.64
CA VAL A 46 13.24 -15.98 -15.65
C VAL A 46 11.82 -16.31 -15.24
N ALA A 47 11.57 -17.53 -14.73
CA ALA A 47 10.27 -17.92 -14.19
C ALA A 47 9.87 -17.02 -13.00
N MET A 48 10.84 -16.67 -12.15
CA MET A 48 10.67 -15.74 -11.04
C MET A 48 10.23 -14.35 -11.53
N ILE A 49 10.94 -13.79 -12.53
CA ILE A 49 10.62 -12.49 -13.12
C ILE A 49 9.22 -12.50 -13.73
N ASN A 50 8.85 -13.55 -14.45
CA ASN A 50 7.53 -13.69 -15.05
C ASN A 50 6.42 -13.74 -13.98
N GLY A 51 6.61 -14.53 -12.91
CA GLY A 51 5.68 -14.60 -11.79
C GLY A 51 5.52 -13.26 -11.08
N LEU A 52 6.64 -12.60 -10.75
CA LEU A 52 6.64 -11.26 -10.12
C LEU A 52 6.00 -10.20 -11.00
N LYS A 53 6.24 -10.23 -12.32
CA LYS A 53 5.61 -9.33 -13.27
C LYS A 53 4.10 -9.55 -13.32
N ALA A 54 3.63 -10.81 -13.34
CA ALA A 54 2.20 -11.11 -13.25
C ALA A 54 1.60 -10.55 -11.95
N CYS A 55 2.23 -10.81 -10.80
CA CYS A 55 1.81 -10.28 -9.50
C CYS A 55 1.73 -8.74 -9.49
N SER A 56 2.70 -8.07 -10.11
CA SER A 56 2.75 -6.61 -10.19
C SER A 56 1.57 -6.02 -10.98
N GLN A 57 1.08 -6.72 -12.01
CA GLN A 57 0.00 -6.23 -12.86
C GLN A 57 -1.38 -6.45 -12.25
N ILE A 58 -1.53 -7.49 -11.44
CA ILE A 58 -2.81 -7.82 -10.76
C ILE A 58 -2.87 -7.30 -9.32
N GLY A 59 -1.81 -6.68 -8.80
CA GLY A 59 -1.73 -6.24 -7.40
C GLY A 59 -1.70 -7.37 -6.37
N ALA A 60 -1.25 -8.58 -6.76
CA ALA A 60 -1.28 -9.76 -5.89
C ALA A 60 -0.09 -9.81 -4.91
N LEU A 61 -0.13 -8.96 -3.89
CA LEU A 61 0.95 -8.81 -2.89
C LEU A 61 1.28 -10.13 -2.17
N ARG A 62 0.27 -10.94 -1.82
CA ARG A 62 0.48 -12.24 -1.14
C ARG A 62 1.35 -13.17 -1.98
N TRP A 63 0.98 -13.40 -3.24
CA TRP A 63 1.74 -14.22 -4.17
C TRP A 63 3.13 -13.63 -4.42
N GLY A 64 3.23 -12.31 -4.55
CA GLY A 64 4.51 -11.61 -4.67
C GLY A 64 5.46 -11.87 -3.50
N ARG A 65 4.96 -11.88 -2.25
CA ARG A 65 5.74 -12.23 -1.05
C ARG A 65 6.20 -13.69 -1.07
N GLU A 66 5.39 -14.62 -1.56
CA GLU A 66 5.79 -16.01 -1.73
C GLU A 66 6.92 -16.16 -2.76
N PHE A 67 6.85 -15.45 -3.89
CA PHE A 67 7.94 -15.39 -4.86
C PHE A 67 9.20 -14.74 -4.26
N HIS A 68 9.06 -13.68 -3.46
CA HIS A 68 10.20 -13.08 -2.77
C HIS A 68 10.88 -14.06 -1.80
N CYS A 69 10.11 -14.75 -0.95
CA CYS A 69 10.65 -15.80 -0.08
C CYS A 69 11.36 -16.90 -0.88
N LEU A 70 10.80 -17.30 -2.03
CA LEU A 70 11.45 -18.27 -2.92
C LEU A 70 12.75 -17.72 -3.51
N ALA A 71 12.78 -16.46 -3.93
CA ALA A 71 13.97 -15.82 -4.48
C ALA A 71 15.11 -15.75 -3.45
N ILE A 72 14.78 -15.50 -2.18
CA ILE A 72 15.74 -15.55 -1.07
C ILE A 72 16.27 -16.97 -0.89
N ARG A 73 15.38 -17.97 -0.78
CA ARG A 73 15.75 -19.38 -0.60
C ARG A 73 16.59 -19.95 -1.74
N SER A 74 16.38 -19.45 -2.95
CA SER A 74 17.08 -19.88 -4.17
C SER A 74 18.31 -19.01 -4.48
N CYS A 75 18.69 -18.08 -3.59
CA CYS A 75 19.77 -17.12 -3.77
C CYS A 75 19.65 -16.19 -5.00
N TYR A 76 18.44 -16.04 -5.56
CA TYR A 76 18.17 -15.17 -6.70
C TYR A 76 17.86 -13.72 -6.33
N ALA A 77 17.56 -13.43 -5.05
CA ALA A 77 17.19 -12.09 -4.60
C ALA A 77 18.27 -11.01 -4.87
N ARG A 78 19.55 -11.41 -4.99
CA ARG A 78 20.67 -10.51 -5.31
C ARG A 78 20.93 -10.34 -6.81
N ILE A 79 20.25 -11.10 -7.66
CA ILE A 79 20.35 -10.94 -9.12
C ILE A 79 19.61 -9.65 -9.50
N GLU A 80 20.30 -8.71 -10.16
CA GLU A 80 19.78 -7.37 -10.48
C GLU A 80 18.38 -7.41 -11.09
N ASN A 81 18.15 -8.24 -12.11
CA ASN A 81 16.86 -8.36 -12.79
C ASN A 81 15.72 -8.88 -11.89
N VAL A 82 16.02 -9.80 -10.98
CA VAL A 82 15.04 -10.34 -10.02
C VAL A 82 14.76 -9.30 -8.93
N GLY A 83 15.80 -8.64 -8.41
CA GLY A 83 15.67 -7.54 -7.45
C GLY A 83 14.84 -6.37 -8.00
N ASN A 84 15.12 -5.94 -9.24
CA ASN A 84 14.35 -4.88 -9.91
C ASN A 84 12.87 -5.28 -10.12
N SER A 85 12.62 -6.55 -10.42
CA SER A 85 11.27 -7.11 -10.56
C SER A 85 10.55 -7.19 -9.21
N LEU A 86 11.26 -7.49 -8.11
CA LEU A 86 10.74 -7.45 -6.74
C LEU A 86 10.38 -6.02 -6.33
N ILE A 87 11.28 -5.05 -6.55
CA ILE A 87 11.02 -3.62 -6.30
C ILE A 87 9.76 -3.20 -7.05
N THR A 88 9.69 -3.49 -8.35
CA THR A 88 8.53 -3.14 -9.20
C THR A 88 7.25 -3.81 -8.70
N MET A 89 7.30 -5.08 -8.30
CA MET A 89 6.14 -5.81 -7.77
C MET A 89 5.63 -5.19 -6.48
N TYR A 90 6.51 -4.93 -5.51
CA TYR A 90 6.13 -4.28 -4.26
C TYR A 90 5.58 -2.87 -4.48
N SER A 91 6.24 -2.06 -5.32
CA SER A 91 5.77 -0.72 -5.65
C SER A 91 4.40 -0.74 -6.34
N ARG A 92 4.15 -1.64 -7.29
CA ARG A 92 2.83 -1.76 -7.94
C ARG A 92 1.73 -2.26 -7.01
N CYS A 93 2.09 -3.00 -5.97
CA CYS A 93 1.17 -3.42 -4.92
C CYS A 93 0.98 -2.36 -3.81
N GLY A 94 1.60 -1.17 -3.93
CA GLY A 94 1.52 -0.09 -2.95
C GLY A 94 2.40 -0.28 -1.70
N ASP A 95 3.19 -1.35 -1.61
CA ASP A 95 4.06 -1.66 -0.45
C ASP A 95 5.47 -1.08 -0.67
N LEU A 96 5.57 0.25 -0.67
CA LEU A 96 6.83 0.97 -0.91
C LEU A 96 7.91 0.69 0.12
N ASN A 97 7.53 0.38 1.36
CA ASN A 97 8.47 0.03 2.42
C ASN A 97 9.27 -1.22 2.06
N HIS A 98 8.60 -2.30 1.62
CA HIS A 98 9.29 -3.51 1.18
C HIS A 98 10.06 -3.30 -0.12
N ALA A 99 9.56 -2.46 -1.04
CA ALA A 99 10.31 -2.08 -2.24
C ALA A 99 11.65 -1.43 -1.87
N PHE A 100 11.66 -0.53 -0.89
CA PHE A 100 12.87 0.14 -0.41
C PHE A 100 13.81 -0.81 0.35
N ILE A 101 13.28 -1.73 1.15
CA ILE A 101 14.09 -2.77 1.83
C ILE A 101 14.83 -3.63 0.80
N VAL A 102 14.14 -4.09 -0.25
CA VAL A 102 14.78 -4.88 -1.33
C VAL A 102 15.87 -4.06 -2.01
N PHE A 103 15.59 -2.79 -2.33
CA PHE A 103 16.57 -1.86 -2.90
C PHE A 103 17.83 -1.71 -2.04
N GLN A 104 17.68 -1.60 -0.71
CA GLN A 104 18.84 -1.53 0.19
C GLN A 104 19.61 -2.84 0.27
N GLN A 105 18.91 -3.98 0.27
CA GLN A 105 19.54 -5.31 0.36
C GLN A 105 20.37 -5.70 -0.86
N MET A 106 20.10 -5.12 -2.03
CA MET A 106 20.87 -5.37 -3.25
C MET A 106 22.33 -4.86 -3.13
N GLY A 107 22.57 -3.79 -2.36
CA GLY A 107 23.90 -3.28 -1.98
C GLY A 107 24.70 -2.60 -3.09
N ALA A 108 24.72 -3.17 -4.30
CA ALA A 108 25.35 -2.58 -5.50
C ALA A 108 24.26 -2.24 -6.53
N ASN A 109 23.73 -1.02 -6.43
CA ASN A 109 22.59 -0.59 -7.25
C ASN A 109 23.06 0.08 -8.53
N GLY A 110 22.85 -0.59 -9.66
CA GLY A 110 23.02 -0.01 -10.98
C GLY A 110 21.93 1.03 -11.29
N LEU A 111 22.09 1.78 -12.39
CA LEU A 111 21.08 2.73 -12.85
C LEU A 111 19.72 2.06 -13.09
N SER A 112 19.70 0.79 -13.48
CA SER A 112 18.45 0.05 -13.69
C SER A 112 17.66 -0.14 -12.37
N THR A 113 18.36 -0.44 -11.27
CA THR A 113 17.78 -0.58 -9.93
C THR A 113 17.30 0.76 -9.37
N TRP A 114 18.08 1.82 -9.57
CA TRP A 114 17.65 3.19 -9.29
C TRP A 114 16.40 3.58 -10.07
N ASN A 115 16.32 3.22 -11.34
CA ASN A 115 15.14 3.49 -12.16
C ASN A 115 13.91 2.75 -11.64
N SER A 116 14.06 1.50 -11.17
CA SER A 116 12.96 0.74 -10.57
C SER A 116 12.42 1.41 -9.31
N ILE A 117 13.28 1.84 -8.38
CA ILE A 117 12.81 2.48 -7.14
C ILE A 117 12.22 3.87 -7.40
N VAL A 118 12.87 4.70 -8.24
CA VAL A 118 12.37 6.03 -8.60
C VAL A 118 11.01 5.91 -9.29
N SER A 119 10.88 4.99 -10.27
CA SER A 119 9.60 4.80 -10.97
C SER A 119 8.52 4.23 -10.04
N GLY A 120 8.90 3.39 -9.07
CA GLY A 120 7.99 2.84 -8.07
C GLY A 120 7.38 3.92 -7.16
N TYR A 121 8.22 4.82 -6.62
CA TYR A 121 7.76 5.96 -5.84
C TYR A 121 7.01 6.98 -6.70
N ALA A 122 7.50 7.26 -7.90
CA ALA A 122 6.86 8.15 -8.86
C ALA A 122 5.45 7.68 -9.19
N HIS A 123 5.25 6.37 -9.43
CA HIS A 123 3.94 5.77 -9.74
C HIS A 123 2.95 5.87 -8.57
N ASN A 124 3.43 5.82 -7.33
CA ASN A 124 2.62 5.96 -6.12
C ASN A 124 2.47 7.41 -5.63
N GLU A 125 2.77 8.40 -6.48
CA GLU A 125 2.51 9.83 -6.21
C GLU A 125 3.28 10.40 -5.01
N ARG A 126 4.39 9.75 -4.63
CA ARG A 126 5.29 10.20 -3.57
C ARG A 126 6.28 11.22 -4.12
N SER A 127 5.82 12.44 -4.30
CA SER A 127 6.54 13.48 -5.05
C SER A 127 7.85 13.91 -4.38
N GLU A 128 7.84 14.17 -3.08
CA GLU A 128 9.02 14.58 -2.32
C GLU A 128 10.09 13.49 -2.31
N GLU A 129 9.69 12.25 -2.02
CA GLU A 129 10.61 11.11 -1.99
C GLU A 129 11.15 10.77 -3.38
N THR A 130 10.35 10.94 -4.43
CA THR A 130 10.81 10.77 -5.82
C THR A 130 11.88 11.81 -6.15
N CYS A 131 11.70 13.06 -5.76
CA CYS A 131 12.69 14.12 -5.98
C CYS A 131 13.98 13.87 -5.17
N PHE A 132 13.83 13.40 -3.93
CA PHE A 132 14.97 12.97 -3.10
C PHE A 132 15.74 11.83 -3.78
N LEU A 133 15.05 10.75 -4.18
CA LEU A 133 15.68 9.62 -4.86
C LEU A 133 16.36 10.04 -6.17
N LEU A 134 15.75 10.95 -6.96
CA LEU A 134 16.37 11.48 -8.18
C LEU A 134 17.68 12.23 -7.88
N ARG A 135 17.72 13.00 -6.79
CA ARG A 135 18.96 13.65 -6.33
C ARG A 135 20.00 12.61 -5.92
N GLU A 136 19.62 11.58 -5.18
CA GLU A 136 20.52 10.49 -4.78
C GLU A 136 21.09 9.74 -5.99
N VAL A 137 20.33 9.53 -7.06
CA VAL A 137 20.84 8.97 -8.33
C VAL A 137 22.00 9.81 -8.87
N MET A 138 21.84 11.12 -8.89
CA MET A 138 22.88 12.04 -9.37
C MET A 138 24.10 12.08 -8.44
N LEU A 139 23.90 12.05 -7.12
CA LEU A 139 24.98 12.03 -6.13
C LEU A 139 25.77 10.71 -6.17
N ALA A 140 25.11 9.61 -6.50
CA ALA A 140 25.76 8.32 -6.75
C ALA A 140 26.56 8.27 -8.07
N GLY A 141 26.66 9.39 -8.80
CA GLY A 141 27.44 9.51 -10.04
C GLY A 141 26.69 9.04 -11.29
N PHE A 142 25.42 8.66 -11.19
CA PHE A 142 24.62 8.26 -12.33
C PHE A 142 23.91 9.44 -12.97
N HIS A 143 23.70 9.35 -14.27
CA HIS A 143 22.90 10.31 -15.03
C HIS A 143 21.51 9.73 -15.29
N PRO A 144 20.42 10.43 -14.88
CA PRO A 144 19.07 10.01 -15.21
C PRO A 144 18.91 9.83 -16.72
N ASN A 145 18.37 8.67 -17.11
CA ASN A 145 18.16 8.33 -18.51
C ASN A 145 16.70 8.58 -18.92
N HIS A 146 16.35 8.21 -20.16
CA HIS A 146 15.00 8.40 -20.70
C HIS A 146 13.91 7.76 -19.82
N VAL A 147 14.17 6.59 -19.21
CA VAL A 147 13.22 5.90 -18.32
C VAL A 147 13.02 6.68 -17.03
N THR A 148 14.12 7.12 -16.39
CA THR A 148 14.06 7.89 -15.14
C THR A 148 13.31 9.20 -15.34
N LEU A 149 13.65 9.94 -16.41
CA LEU A 149 13.06 11.26 -16.64
C LEU A 149 11.59 11.15 -17.04
N ALA A 150 11.22 10.16 -17.85
CA ALA A 150 9.82 9.92 -18.22
C ALA A 150 8.95 9.59 -17.00
N SER A 151 9.44 8.78 -16.05
CA SER A 151 8.65 8.43 -14.85
C SER A 151 8.46 9.63 -13.91
N VAL A 152 9.48 10.47 -13.73
CA VAL A 152 9.37 11.69 -12.92
C VAL A 152 8.51 12.76 -13.61
N LEU A 153 8.60 12.90 -14.94
CA LEU A 153 7.73 13.81 -15.70
C LEU A 153 6.26 13.37 -15.64
N ALA A 154 5.98 12.07 -15.74
CA ALA A 154 4.63 11.53 -15.57
C ALA A 154 4.07 11.81 -14.17
N LEU A 155 4.91 11.69 -13.13
CA LEU A 155 4.54 12.15 -11.78
C LEU A 155 4.21 13.65 -11.78
N CYS A 156 5.09 14.50 -12.34
CA CYS A 156 4.86 15.94 -12.42
C CYS A 156 3.54 16.28 -13.11
N ALA A 157 3.18 15.54 -14.17
CA ALA A 157 1.92 15.70 -14.88
C ALA A 157 0.71 15.41 -13.99
N ARG A 158 0.75 14.32 -13.20
CA ARG A 158 -0.36 13.93 -12.31
C ARG A 158 -0.54 14.86 -11.12
N VAL A 159 0.55 15.28 -10.49
CA VAL A 159 0.50 16.19 -9.33
C VAL A 159 0.45 17.67 -9.72
N GLY A 160 0.46 17.98 -11.02
CA GLY A 160 0.44 19.36 -11.53
C GLY A 160 1.70 20.17 -11.23
N SER A 161 2.86 19.54 -11.03
CA SER A 161 4.11 20.23 -10.67
C SER A 161 4.85 20.81 -11.89
N LEU A 162 4.33 21.92 -12.41
CA LEU A 162 4.90 22.60 -13.58
C LEU A 162 6.36 23.05 -13.37
N GLN A 163 6.73 23.46 -12.15
CA GLN A 163 8.07 23.96 -11.84
C GLN A 163 9.12 22.86 -12.02
N HIS A 164 8.95 21.71 -11.36
CA HIS A 164 9.85 20.56 -11.50
C HIS A 164 9.86 20.04 -12.94
N GLY A 165 8.71 20.02 -13.62
CA GLY A 165 8.63 19.65 -15.03
C GLY A 165 9.47 20.57 -15.94
N ARG A 166 9.50 21.89 -15.68
CA ARG A 166 10.35 22.84 -16.41
C ARG A 166 11.83 22.63 -16.12
N GLU A 167 12.20 22.38 -14.87
CA GLU A 167 13.59 22.10 -14.48
C GLU A 167 14.12 20.85 -15.18
N LEU A 168 13.32 19.77 -15.23
CA LEU A 168 13.64 18.56 -15.96
C LEU A 168 13.71 18.80 -17.47
N HIS A 169 12.82 19.61 -18.04
CA HIS A 169 12.90 19.97 -19.44
C HIS A 169 14.18 20.76 -19.75
N CYS A 170 14.59 21.70 -18.89
CA CYS A 170 15.88 22.39 -19.02
C CYS A 170 17.07 21.41 -18.92
N TYR A 171 17.01 20.42 -18.03
CA TYR A 171 18.03 19.36 -17.95
C TYR A 171 18.13 18.57 -19.26
N ILE A 172 16.99 18.21 -19.86
CA ILE A 172 16.93 17.50 -21.15
C ILE A 172 17.55 18.35 -22.27
N LEU A 173 17.16 19.63 -22.38
CA LEU A 173 17.66 20.54 -23.41
C LEU A 173 19.18 20.77 -23.32
N ARG A 174 19.73 20.87 -22.11
CA ARG A 174 21.19 21.00 -21.92
C ARG A 174 21.98 19.76 -22.38
N ARG A 175 21.30 18.62 -22.57
CA ARG A 175 21.88 17.33 -22.95
C ARG A 175 21.17 16.73 -24.16
N GLN A 176 20.68 17.59 -25.06
CA GLN A 176 19.77 17.19 -26.15
C GLN A 176 20.30 16.04 -27.02
N SER A 177 21.62 15.98 -27.25
CA SER A 177 22.26 14.89 -27.99
C SER A 177 22.01 13.50 -27.41
N CYS A 178 21.76 13.40 -26.10
CA CYS A 178 21.50 12.12 -25.41
C CYS A 178 20.03 11.70 -25.46
N PHE A 179 19.11 12.60 -25.83
CA PHE A 179 17.66 12.41 -25.66
C PHE A 179 16.84 12.59 -26.93
N ASN A 180 17.48 12.92 -28.06
CA ASN A 180 16.77 13.27 -29.30
C ASN A 180 15.84 12.16 -29.82
N ASP A 181 16.23 10.89 -29.67
CA ASP A 181 15.47 9.72 -30.16
C ASP A 181 14.48 9.13 -29.14
N GLY A 182 14.38 9.72 -27.94
CA GLY A 182 13.59 9.17 -26.84
C GLY A 182 12.09 9.49 -26.93
N LEU A 183 11.34 8.83 -27.82
CA LEU A 183 9.89 9.09 -28.02
C LEU A 183 9.08 9.08 -26.71
N ILE A 184 9.33 8.09 -25.83
CA ILE A 184 8.65 7.97 -24.53
C ILE A 184 8.87 9.23 -23.66
N LEU A 185 10.10 9.76 -23.65
CA LEU A 185 10.46 10.94 -22.88
C LEU A 185 9.74 12.19 -23.42
N TRP A 186 9.72 12.36 -24.74
CA TRP A 186 9.04 13.48 -25.38
C TRP A 186 7.51 13.41 -25.19
N ASN A 187 6.92 12.21 -25.24
CA ASN A 187 5.52 12.00 -24.90
C ASN A 187 5.22 12.42 -23.45
N SER A 188 6.09 12.07 -22.49
CA SER A 188 5.94 12.53 -21.09
C SER A 188 6.06 14.04 -20.92
N LEU A 189 6.87 14.73 -21.74
CA LEU A 189 6.94 16.20 -21.74
C LEU A 189 5.66 16.84 -22.28
N VAL A 190 5.10 16.31 -23.38
CA VAL A 190 3.81 16.76 -23.91
C VAL A 190 2.73 16.57 -22.86
N ASP A 191 2.62 15.38 -22.25
CA ASP A 191 1.65 15.08 -21.19
C ASP A 191 1.79 16.01 -19.97
N MET A 192 3.02 16.26 -19.51
CA MET A 192 3.29 17.14 -18.38
C MET A 192 2.84 18.58 -18.65
N TYR A 193 3.16 19.14 -19.81
CA TYR A 193 2.70 20.49 -20.15
C TYR A 193 1.19 20.54 -20.40
N SER A 194 0.61 19.52 -21.03
CA SER A 194 -0.83 19.41 -21.25
C SER A 194 -1.61 19.43 -19.94
N LYS A 195 -1.29 18.52 -19.01
CA LYS A 195 -1.98 18.41 -17.71
C LYS A 195 -1.68 19.57 -16.76
N SER A 196 -0.57 20.27 -16.96
CA SER A 196 -0.29 21.54 -16.27
C SER A 196 -1.00 22.76 -16.87
N GLY A 197 -1.89 22.56 -17.86
CA GLY A 197 -2.64 23.64 -18.53
C GLY A 197 -1.78 24.57 -19.39
N LYS A 198 -0.57 24.16 -19.78
CA LYS A 198 0.35 24.94 -20.62
C LYS A 198 0.36 24.41 -22.06
N MET A 199 -0.82 24.40 -22.70
CA MET A 199 -1.00 23.86 -24.06
C MET A 199 -0.08 24.50 -25.11
N GLY A 200 0.20 25.80 -25.01
CA GLY A 200 1.17 26.44 -25.92
C GLY A 200 2.59 25.86 -25.81
N ALA A 201 3.02 25.42 -24.63
CA ALA A 201 4.29 24.73 -24.44
C ALA A 201 4.21 23.27 -24.92
N ALA A 202 3.12 22.57 -24.62
CA ALA A 202 2.88 21.20 -25.10
C ALA A 202 2.93 21.13 -26.63
N LYS A 203 2.28 22.07 -27.32
CA LYS A 203 2.28 22.19 -28.78
C LYS A 203 3.69 22.44 -29.34
N ARG A 204 4.49 23.32 -28.73
CA ARG A 204 5.88 23.54 -29.16
C ARG A 204 6.74 22.29 -29.03
N VAL A 205 6.57 21.53 -27.94
CA VAL A 205 7.26 20.24 -27.78
C VAL A 205 6.81 19.27 -28.87
N PHE A 206 5.50 19.14 -29.09
CA PHE A 206 4.94 18.30 -30.15
C PHE A 206 5.49 18.65 -31.55
N GLU A 207 5.57 19.94 -31.88
CA GLU A 207 6.10 20.44 -33.16
C GLU A 207 7.60 20.13 -33.32
N SER A 208 8.37 20.16 -32.23
CA SER A 208 9.80 19.83 -32.24
C SER A 208 10.11 18.34 -32.40
N MET A 209 9.11 17.45 -32.21
CA MET A 209 9.30 16.00 -32.33
C MET A 209 9.38 15.56 -33.79
N SER A 210 10.41 14.79 -34.13
CA SER A 210 10.61 14.18 -35.46
C SER A 210 9.73 12.95 -35.70
N LYS A 211 9.42 12.20 -34.64
CA LYS A 211 8.52 11.05 -34.63
C LYS A 211 7.43 11.28 -33.61
N ARG A 212 6.20 10.94 -33.99
CA ARG A 212 5.00 11.07 -33.16
C ARG A 212 4.24 9.76 -33.25
N ASP A 213 3.68 9.35 -32.14
CA ASP A 213 2.84 8.16 -32.08
C ASP A 213 1.45 8.53 -31.54
N ARG A 214 0.60 7.52 -31.44
CA ARG A 214 -0.73 7.65 -30.87
C ARG A 214 -0.70 8.36 -29.50
N VAL A 215 0.24 7.98 -28.62
CA VAL A 215 0.34 8.55 -27.28
C VAL A 215 0.61 10.05 -27.33
N THR A 216 1.45 10.52 -28.27
CA THR A 216 1.71 11.96 -28.45
C THR A 216 0.43 12.75 -28.73
N TYR A 217 -0.44 12.24 -29.63
CA TYR A 217 -1.70 12.90 -29.97
C TYR A 217 -2.72 12.77 -28.84
N THR A 218 -2.84 11.60 -28.21
CA THR A 218 -3.75 11.38 -27.08
C THR A 218 -3.48 12.37 -25.95
N SER A 219 -2.22 12.68 -25.62
CA SER A 219 -1.88 13.67 -24.58
C SER A 219 -2.29 15.11 -24.94
N LEU A 220 -2.35 15.49 -26.22
CA LEU A 220 -2.88 16.79 -26.62
C LEU A 220 -4.41 16.81 -26.57
N ILE A 221 -5.05 15.75 -27.08
CA ILE A 221 -6.51 15.61 -27.07
C ILE A 221 -7.04 15.66 -25.63
N ASP A 222 -6.43 14.89 -24.73
CA ASP A 222 -6.75 14.87 -23.29
C ASP A 222 -6.54 16.26 -22.66
N GLY A 223 -5.39 16.89 -22.91
CA GLY A 223 -5.07 18.24 -22.40
C GLY A 223 -6.08 19.31 -22.82
N TYR A 224 -6.44 19.37 -24.10
CA TYR A 224 -7.47 20.30 -24.58
C TYR A 224 -8.86 19.95 -24.03
N GLY A 225 -9.19 18.65 -23.91
CA GLY A 225 -10.42 18.18 -23.30
C GLY A 225 -10.57 18.56 -21.83
N MET A 226 -9.50 18.48 -21.03
CA MET A 226 -9.50 18.91 -19.63
C MET A 226 -9.72 20.42 -19.46
N LEU A 227 -9.35 21.22 -20.45
CA LEU A 227 -9.56 22.68 -20.46
C LEU A 227 -10.95 23.08 -20.99
N GLY A 228 -11.79 22.11 -21.39
CA GLY A 228 -13.08 22.39 -22.01
C GLY A 228 -12.99 22.92 -23.45
N GLU A 229 -11.84 22.75 -24.12
CA GLU A 229 -11.63 23.09 -25.53
C GLU A 229 -11.91 21.88 -26.45
N GLY A 230 -13.09 21.28 -26.33
CA GLY A 230 -13.48 20.04 -26.99
C GLY A 230 -13.39 20.08 -28.52
N GLU A 231 -13.71 21.22 -29.15
CA GLU A 231 -13.57 21.39 -30.60
C GLU A 231 -12.10 21.30 -31.07
N VAL A 232 -11.18 21.87 -30.29
CA VAL A 232 -9.74 21.80 -30.58
C VAL A 232 -9.24 20.37 -30.36
N ALA A 233 -9.70 19.69 -29.31
CA ALA A 233 -9.41 18.28 -29.07
C ALA A 233 -9.89 17.39 -30.24
N LEU A 234 -11.10 17.63 -30.75
CA LEU A 234 -11.65 16.93 -31.91
C LEU A 234 -10.89 17.23 -33.21
N ALA A 235 -10.36 18.45 -33.37
CA ALA A 235 -9.49 18.78 -34.49
C ALA A 235 -8.17 17.98 -34.44
N TRP A 236 -7.54 17.87 -33.28
CA TRP A 236 -6.35 17.03 -33.08
C TRP A 236 -6.64 15.54 -33.29
N PHE A 237 -7.80 15.05 -32.86
CA PHE A 237 -8.24 13.69 -33.15
C PHE A 237 -8.40 13.43 -34.65
N LYS A 238 -8.99 14.37 -35.39
CA LYS A 238 -9.08 14.28 -36.86
C LYS A 238 -7.69 14.26 -37.49
N GLU A 239 -6.76 15.09 -37.01
CA GLU A 239 -5.39 15.12 -37.51
C GLU A 239 -4.62 13.82 -37.23
N MET A 240 -4.82 13.22 -36.05
CA MET A 240 -4.28 11.91 -35.71
C MET A 240 -4.71 10.84 -36.74
N ILE A 241 -6.00 10.80 -37.07
CA ILE A 241 -6.54 9.87 -38.07
C ILE A 241 -5.96 10.17 -39.47
N ARG A 242 -5.87 11.45 -39.86
CA ARG A 242 -5.27 11.85 -41.16
C ARG A 242 -3.81 11.46 -41.27
N SER A 243 -3.10 11.44 -40.15
CA SER A 243 -1.71 10.98 -40.05
C SER A 243 -1.58 9.46 -40.06
N GLY A 244 -2.66 8.72 -40.28
CA GLY A 244 -2.66 7.25 -40.42
C GLY A 244 -2.58 6.50 -39.09
N MET A 245 -2.80 7.17 -37.95
CA MET A 245 -2.81 6.52 -36.63
C MET A 245 -4.21 6.11 -36.23
N GLU A 246 -4.36 4.83 -35.91
CA GLU A 246 -5.62 4.29 -35.40
C GLU A 246 -5.79 4.58 -33.90
N PRO A 247 -6.98 5.05 -33.47
CA PRO A 247 -7.26 5.27 -32.06
C PRO A 247 -7.32 3.95 -31.28
N ASP A 248 -7.03 4.02 -29.98
CA ASP A 248 -7.25 2.93 -29.03
C ASP A 248 -8.27 3.32 -27.96
N HIS A 249 -8.52 2.41 -27.00
CA HIS A 249 -9.42 2.68 -25.88
C HIS A 249 -9.06 3.98 -25.13
N VAL A 250 -7.77 4.25 -24.91
CA VAL A 250 -7.34 5.47 -24.18
C VAL A 250 -7.63 6.72 -24.98
N THR A 251 -7.37 6.69 -26.29
CA THR A 251 -7.69 7.80 -27.19
C THR A 251 -9.19 8.09 -27.22
N MET A 252 -10.02 7.04 -27.27
CA MET A 252 -11.47 7.21 -27.30
C MET A 252 -12.03 7.74 -25.98
N VAL A 253 -11.47 7.35 -24.84
CA VAL A 253 -11.80 7.97 -23.54
C VAL A 253 -11.48 9.47 -23.58
N ALA A 254 -10.28 9.88 -23.99
CA ALA A 254 -9.89 11.29 -24.07
C ALA A 254 -10.83 12.11 -24.98
N VAL A 255 -11.22 11.55 -26.14
CA VAL A 255 -12.17 12.20 -27.07
C VAL A 255 -13.56 12.35 -26.45
N LEU A 256 -14.08 11.30 -25.80
CA LEU A 256 -15.41 11.33 -25.20
C LEU A 256 -15.45 12.27 -23.98
N SER A 257 -14.41 12.27 -23.15
CA SER A 257 -14.25 13.23 -22.05
C SER A 257 -14.17 14.67 -22.56
N ALA A 258 -13.46 14.92 -23.66
CA ALA A 258 -13.42 16.23 -24.28
C ALA A 258 -14.81 16.69 -24.76
N CYS A 259 -15.60 15.79 -25.35
CA CYS A 259 -16.99 16.10 -25.69
C CYS A 259 -17.83 16.39 -24.43
N SER A 260 -17.61 15.63 -23.36
CA SER A 260 -18.31 15.80 -22.07
C SER A 260 -18.05 17.17 -21.44
N HIS A 261 -16.79 17.60 -21.39
CA HIS A 261 -16.40 18.86 -20.77
C HIS A 261 -16.78 20.11 -21.60
N SER A 262 -17.22 19.94 -22.83
CA SER A 262 -17.59 21.03 -23.75
C SER A 262 -19.04 20.95 -24.21
N ASP A 263 -19.87 20.13 -23.55
CA ASP A 263 -21.29 19.92 -23.87
C ASP A 263 -21.57 19.53 -25.34
N LEU A 264 -20.62 18.86 -26.00
CA LEU A 264 -20.72 18.45 -27.40
C LEU A 264 -21.43 17.09 -27.53
N VAL A 265 -22.70 17.02 -27.08
CA VAL A 265 -23.48 15.76 -27.00
C VAL A 265 -23.54 15.03 -28.33
N GLY A 266 -23.90 15.72 -29.40
CA GLY A 266 -24.04 15.10 -30.73
C GLY A 266 -22.72 14.53 -31.26
N GLU A 267 -21.60 15.22 -31.01
CA GLU A 267 -20.28 14.72 -31.39
C GLU A 267 -19.85 13.55 -30.50
N GLY A 268 -20.09 13.59 -29.20
CA GLY A 268 -19.84 12.47 -28.28
C GLY A 268 -20.55 11.19 -28.71
N GLU A 269 -21.85 11.26 -29.01
CA GLU A 269 -22.62 10.13 -29.53
C GLU A 269 -22.06 9.61 -30.87
N ARG A 270 -21.69 10.52 -31.77
CA ARG A 270 -21.12 10.17 -33.08
C ARG A 270 -19.79 9.45 -32.93
N GLN A 271 -18.92 9.90 -32.03
CA GLN A 271 -17.63 9.27 -31.79
C GLN A 271 -17.79 7.92 -31.07
N PHE A 272 -18.73 7.81 -30.11
CA PHE A 272 -19.01 6.55 -29.43
C PHE A 272 -19.51 5.47 -30.40
N LYS A 273 -20.34 5.82 -31.39
CA LYS A 273 -20.75 4.90 -32.46
C LYS A 273 -19.56 4.54 -33.37
N LYS A 274 -18.78 5.52 -33.83
CA LYS A 274 -17.60 5.25 -34.67
C LYS A 274 -16.57 4.35 -33.98
N MET A 275 -16.40 4.49 -32.67
CA MET A 275 -15.57 3.58 -31.85
C MET A 275 -15.85 2.11 -32.16
N GLN A 276 -17.13 1.74 -32.17
CA GLN A 276 -17.56 0.36 -32.34
C GLN A 276 -17.52 -0.06 -33.80
N TYR A 277 -18.14 0.73 -34.68
CA TYR A 277 -18.43 0.30 -36.06
C TYR A 277 -17.31 0.61 -37.06
N VAL A 278 -16.50 1.64 -36.79
CA VAL A 278 -15.41 2.06 -37.69
C VAL A 278 -14.06 1.59 -37.17
N PHE A 279 -13.80 1.76 -35.88
CA PHE A 279 -12.51 1.41 -35.29
C PHE A 279 -12.48 0.00 -34.68
N GLY A 280 -13.62 -0.70 -34.60
CA GLY A 280 -13.70 -2.05 -34.04
C GLY A 280 -13.39 -2.13 -32.54
N ILE A 281 -13.47 -1.00 -31.83
CA ILE A 281 -13.15 -0.90 -30.40
C ILE A 281 -14.41 -1.19 -29.59
N HIS A 282 -14.42 -2.30 -28.87
CA HIS A 282 -15.54 -2.64 -28.00
C HIS A 282 -15.60 -1.70 -26.78
N PRO A 283 -16.78 -1.15 -26.41
CA PRO A 283 -16.89 -0.27 -25.27
C PRO A 283 -16.53 -0.98 -23.97
N ARG A 284 -15.78 -0.27 -23.11
CA ARG A 284 -15.46 -0.66 -21.73
C ARG A 284 -16.12 0.30 -20.75
N LEU A 285 -16.10 -0.05 -19.47
CA LEU A 285 -16.69 0.73 -18.38
C LEU A 285 -16.33 2.22 -18.48
N GLU A 286 -15.08 2.55 -18.76
CA GLU A 286 -14.57 3.92 -18.85
C GLU A 286 -15.25 4.74 -19.96
N HIS A 287 -15.57 4.11 -21.10
CA HIS A 287 -16.25 4.78 -22.21
C HIS A 287 -17.71 5.05 -21.87
N TYR A 288 -18.38 4.09 -21.22
CA TYR A 288 -19.75 4.28 -20.72
C TYR A 288 -19.81 5.36 -19.65
N SER A 289 -18.84 5.41 -18.74
CA SER A 289 -18.72 6.48 -17.74
C SER A 289 -18.61 7.86 -18.40
N CYS A 290 -17.83 7.99 -19.48
CA CYS A 290 -17.75 9.25 -20.24
C CYS A 290 -19.09 9.64 -20.88
N MET A 291 -19.85 8.68 -21.41
CA MET A 291 -21.17 8.94 -21.99
C MET A 291 -22.19 9.35 -20.93
N VAL A 292 -22.18 8.70 -19.77
CA VAL A 292 -23.04 9.07 -18.64
C VAL A 292 -22.69 10.48 -18.15
N ASP A 293 -21.42 10.81 -17.99
CA ASP A 293 -20.96 12.16 -17.62
C ASP A 293 -21.42 13.22 -18.64
N LEU A 294 -21.28 12.93 -19.94
CA LEU A 294 -21.72 13.80 -21.04
C LEU A 294 -23.23 14.11 -20.95
N TYR A 295 -24.07 13.09 -20.78
CA TYR A 295 -25.52 13.30 -20.66
C TYR A 295 -25.90 14.01 -19.36
N CYS A 296 -25.23 13.70 -18.25
CA CYS A 296 -25.46 14.36 -16.97
C CYS A 296 -25.15 15.85 -17.05
N ARG A 297 -24.01 16.25 -17.64
CA ARG A 297 -23.63 17.66 -17.82
C ARG A 297 -24.59 18.41 -18.73
N ALA A 298 -25.07 17.77 -19.78
CA ALA A 298 -26.08 18.32 -20.68
C ALA A 298 -27.51 18.32 -20.11
N GLY A 299 -27.74 17.82 -18.89
CA GLY A 299 -29.07 17.73 -18.27
C GLY A 299 -29.99 16.64 -18.84
N LEU A 300 -29.47 15.74 -19.69
CA LEU A 300 -30.21 14.67 -20.35
C LEU A 300 -30.29 13.40 -19.48
N LEU A 301 -30.95 13.52 -18.33
CA LEU A 301 -30.95 12.48 -17.28
C LEU A 301 -31.57 11.14 -17.70
N VAL A 302 -32.50 11.13 -18.65
CA VAL A 302 -33.12 9.90 -19.17
C VAL A 302 -32.08 9.07 -19.91
N ASN A 303 -31.35 9.69 -20.84
CA ASN A 303 -30.28 9.03 -21.59
C ASN A 303 -29.16 8.53 -20.67
N ALA A 304 -28.78 9.33 -19.67
CA ALA A 304 -27.82 8.91 -18.65
C ALA A 304 -28.28 7.63 -17.92
N ARG A 305 -29.56 7.56 -17.55
CA ARG A 305 -30.16 6.40 -16.88
C ARG A 305 -30.14 5.14 -17.74
N ASP A 306 -30.44 5.26 -19.03
CA ASP A 306 -30.43 4.12 -19.96
C ASP A 306 -29.02 3.52 -20.10
N TYR A 307 -27.99 4.38 -20.18
CA TYR A 307 -26.60 3.95 -20.19
C TYR A 307 -26.17 3.32 -18.85
N MET A 308 -26.61 3.87 -17.71
CA MET A 308 -26.35 3.26 -16.40
C MET A 308 -27.02 1.88 -16.24
N ASN A 309 -28.25 1.72 -16.74
CA ASN A 309 -28.91 0.42 -16.71
C ASN A 309 -28.14 -0.62 -17.53
N THR A 310 -27.59 -0.22 -18.68
CA THR A 310 -26.73 -1.07 -19.52
C THR A 310 -25.48 -1.54 -18.75
N LEU A 311 -24.90 -0.69 -17.90
CA LEU A 311 -23.77 -1.06 -17.03
C LEU A 311 -24.16 -2.12 -15.97
N ASN A 312 -25.34 -1.99 -15.36
CA ASN A 312 -25.81 -2.96 -14.35
C ASN A 312 -26.00 -4.36 -14.96
N TYR A 313 -26.44 -4.45 -16.22
CA TYR A 313 -26.53 -5.73 -16.93
C TYR A 313 -25.16 -6.39 -17.14
N LEU A 314 -24.11 -5.61 -17.40
CA LEU A 314 -22.74 -6.11 -17.54
C LEU A 314 -22.15 -6.58 -16.19
N THR A 315 -22.53 -5.96 -15.07
CA THR A 315 -22.07 -6.38 -13.73
C THR A 315 -22.72 -7.66 -13.19
N ASN A 316 -23.83 -8.11 -13.77
CA ASN A 316 -24.50 -9.33 -13.30
C ASN A 316 -23.68 -10.60 -13.57
N GLU A 317 -22.81 -10.62 -14.59
CA GLU A 317 -21.85 -11.71 -14.78
C GLU A 317 -20.81 -11.77 -13.64
N THR A 318 -20.53 -10.65 -12.96
CA THR A 318 -19.53 -10.55 -11.90
C THR A 318 -19.92 -11.33 -10.64
N PHE A 319 -21.22 -11.48 -10.37
CA PHE A 319 -21.74 -12.23 -9.21
C PHE A 319 -21.65 -13.76 -9.37
N SER A 320 -21.35 -14.26 -10.57
CA SER A 320 -21.17 -15.71 -10.80
C SER A 320 -20.03 -16.32 -9.99
N SER A 321 -19.07 -15.49 -9.56
CA SER A 321 -17.91 -15.88 -8.76
C SER A 321 -18.14 -15.83 -7.23
N ILE A 322 -19.30 -15.34 -6.79
CA ILE A 322 -19.62 -15.09 -5.38
C ILE A 322 -20.50 -16.23 -4.84
N PRO A 323 -20.28 -16.71 -3.60
CA PRO A 323 -21.16 -17.70 -2.97
C PRO A 323 -22.62 -17.24 -2.98
N SER A 324 -23.53 -18.12 -3.44
CA SER A 324 -24.97 -17.81 -3.61
C SER A 324 -25.61 -17.19 -2.38
N ASP A 325 -25.19 -17.64 -1.20
CA ASP A 325 -25.72 -17.22 0.09
C ASP A 325 -25.39 -15.77 0.44
N LEU A 326 -24.38 -15.18 -0.22
CA LEU A 326 -23.92 -13.81 -0.01
C LEU A 326 -24.42 -12.84 -1.09
N VAL A 327 -24.87 -13.36 -2.25
CA VAL A 327 -25.27 -12.54 -3.40
C VAL A 327 -26.43 -11.62 -3.06
N SER A 328 -27.46 -12.14 -2.37
CA SER A 328 -28.64 -11.35 -2.00
C SER A 328 -28.29 -10.23 -1.01
N ASP A 329 -27.39 -10.50 -0.06
CA ASP A 329 -26.91 -9.52 0.90
C ASP A 329 -26.09 -8.41 0.22
N LEU A 330 -25.19 -8.78 -0.70
CA LEU A 330 -24.39 -7.82 -1.46
C LEU A 330 -25.23 -6.98 -2.42
N GLN A 331 -26.23 -7.57 -3.08
CA GLN A 331 -27.17 -6.83 -3.91
C GLN A 331 -27.94 -5.79 -3.10
N ARG A 332 -28.36 -6.14 -1.88
CA ARG A 332 -29.00 -5.19 -0.96
C ARG A 332 -28.05 -4.09 -0.52
N MET A 333 -26.78 -4.41 -0.23
CA MET A 333 -25.76 -3.39 0.09
C MET A 333 -25.52 -2.41 -1.06
N LEU A 334 -25.57 -2.88 -2.31
CA LEU A 334 -25.40 -2.07 -3.51
C LEU A 334 -26.67 -1.32 -3.93
N SER A 335 -27.78 -1.48 -3.20
CA SER A 335 -29.03 -0.79 -3.50
C SER A 335 -28.84 0.73 -3.45
N THR A 336 -29.43 1.42 -4.44
CA THR A 336 -29.48 2.88 -4.46
C THR A 336 -30.39 3.47 -3.38
N ASN A 337 -31.29 2.65 -2.83
CA ASN A 337 -32.16 3.06 -1.73
C ASN A 337 -31.57 2.61 -0.39
N GLU A 338 -31.21 3.59 0.44
CA GLU A 338 -30.55 3.40 1.74
C GLU A 338 -31.34 2.48 2.68
N SER A 339 -32.66 2.55 2.68
CA SER A 339 -33.52 1.75 3.57
C SER A 339 -33.44 0.24 3.31
N PHE A 340 -32.97 -0.17 2.12
CA PHE A 340 -32.79 -1.58 1.76
C PHE A 340 -31.40 -2.11 2.09
N ARG A 341 -30.44 -1.24 2.45
CA ARG A 341 -29.07 -1.66 2.77
C ARG A 341 -29.05 -2.31 4.15
N PRO A 342 -28.49 -3.52 4.30
CA PRO A 342 -28.41 -4.17 5.60
C PRO A 342 -27.45 -3.40 6.51
N THR A 343 -27.76 -3.36 7.81
CA THR A 343 -26.79 -2.88 8.80
C THR A 343 -25.62 -3.88 8.92
N ALA A 344 -24.51 -3.46 9.54
CA ALA A 344 -23.39 -4.37 9.81
C ALA A 344 -23.82 -5.59 10.65
N LEU A 345 -24.80 -5.41 11.55
CA LEU A 345 -25.34 -6.49 12.35
C LEU A 345 -26.17 -7.46 11.50
N ASP A 346 -27.03 -6.94 10.62
CA ASP A 346 -27.85 -7.75 9.71
C ASP A 346 -26.97 -8.56 8.75
N PHE A 347 -25.92 -7.92 8.20
CA PHE A 347 -25.00 -8.56 7.27
C PHE A 347 -24.18 -9.68 7.93
N THR A 348 -23.59 -9.40 9.09
CA THR A 348 -22.87 -10.44 9.85
C THR A 348 -23.81 -11.51 10.40
N GLY A 349 -25.12 -11.25 10.49
CA GLY A 349 -26.17 -12.21 10.83
C GLY A 349 -26.51 -13.20 9.71
N SER A 350 -25.98 -13.02 8.51
CA SER A 350 -26.23 -13.89 7.36
C SER A 350 -25.86 -15.36 7.62
N ASN A 351 -26.60 -16.27 6.99
CA ASN A 351 -26.34 -17.72 7.06
C ASN A 351 -24.92 -18.08 6.61
N PHE A 352 -24.31 -17.26 5.76
CA PHE A 352 -22.94 -17.45 5.32
C PHE A 352 -21.94 -17.47 6.50
N PHE A 353 -22.17 -16.66 7.55
CA PHE A 353 -21.24 -16.52 8.68
C PHE A 353 -21.58 -17.42 9.87
N ARG A 354 -22.58 -18.32 9.76
CA ARG A 354 -23.09 -19.11 10.90
C ARG A 354 -22.03 -19.95 11.60
N SER A 355 -21.07 -20.48 10.83
CA SER A 355 -19.97 -21.31 11.33
C SER A 355 -18.70 -20.52 11.66
N ASP A 356 -18.61 -19.22 11.32
CA ASP A 356 -17.40 -18.44 11.51
C ASP A 356 -17.12 -18.25 13.02
N THR A 357 -16.01 -18.84 13.48
CA THR A 357 -15.55 -18.79 14.86
C THR A 357 -15.05 -17.40 15.26
N ARG A 358 -14.44 -16.67 14.32
CA ARG A 358 -13.90 -15.32 14.55
C ARG A 358 -15.03 -14.34 14.80
N LEU A 359 -16.07 -14.39 13.96
CA LEU A 359 -17.23 -13.52 14.14
C LEU A 359 -17.94 -13.81 15.47
N ARG A 360 -18.06 -15.09 15.86
CA ARG A 360 -18.59 -15.47 17.18
C ARG A 360 -17.76 -14.89 18.32
N ALA A 361 -16.42 -14.93 18.22
CA ALA A 361 -15.54 -14.33 19.21
C ALA A 361 -15.72 -12.80 19.31
N LEU A 362 -15.86 -12.09 18.18
CA LEU A 362 -16.12 -10.65 18.18
C LEU A 362 -17.47 -10.30 18.82
N ARG A 363 -18.51 -11.13 18.61
CA ARG A 363 -19.80 -10.96 19.28
C ARG A 363 -19.73 -11.21 20.78
N PHE A 364 -18.89 -12.16 21.21
CA PHE A 364 -18.66 -12.38 22.64
C PHE A 364 -18.00 -11.16 23.28
N LEU A 365 -17.03 -10.53 22.60
CA LEU A 365 -16.35 -9.33 23.07
C LEU A 365 -17.30 -8.15 23.31
N ASP A 366 -18.33 -8.00 22.48
CA ASP A 366 -19.34 -6.94 22.61
C ASP A 366 -20.11 -7.00 23.94
N HIS A 367 -20.25 -8.20 24.52
CA HIS A 367 -20.93 -8.43 25.79
C HIS A 367 -19.98 -8.93 26.88
N MET A 368 -18.66 -8.82 26.70
CA MET A 368 -17.68 -9.44 27.60
C MET A 368 -17.77 -8.87 29.02
N LEU A 369 -17.96 -7.56 29.16
CA LEU A 369 -17.99 -6.89 30.47
C LEU A 369 -19.14 -7.39 31.37
N GLU A 370 -20.23 -7.87 30.76
CA GLU A 370 -21.44 -8.38 31.43
C GLU A 370 -21.26 -9.83 31.96
N ARG A 371 -20.18 -10.51 31.58
CA ARG A 371 -19.92 -11.91 31.93
C ARG A 371 -19.17 -12.06 33.26
N ASP A 372 -19.28 -13.24 33.86
CA ASP A 372 -18.51 -13.58 35.05
C ASP A 372 -17.01 -13.83 34.71
N ASN A 373 -16.15 -13.80 35.74
CA ASN A 373 -14.70 -13.96 35.57
C ASN A 373 -14.30 -15.36 35.03
N MET A 374 -15.12 -16.39 35.26
CA MET A 374 -14.85 -17.75 34.81
C MET A 374 -15.03 -17.84 33.29
N GLN A 375 -16.17 -17.36 32.79
CA GLN A 375 -16.49 -17.26 31.37
C GLN A 375 -15.48 -16.37 30.63
N LYS A 376 -15.10 -15.23 31.24
CA LYS A 376 -14.06 -14.35 30.69
C LYS A 376 -12.72 -15.07 30.56
N SER A 377 -12.29 -15.78 31.59
CA SER A 377 -10.98 -16.46 31.58
C SER A 377 -10.91 -17.57 30.53
N GLU A 378 -11.98 -18.38 30.41
CA GLU A 378 -12.07 -19.43 29.38
C GLU A 378 -12.07 -18.82 27.97
N PHE A 379 -12.86 -17.77 27.77
CA PHE A 379 -12.92 -17.07 26.50
C PHE A 379 -11.58 -16.42 26.11
N LEU A 380 -10.93 -15.70 27.02
CA LEU A 380 -9.66 -15.01 26.75
C LEU A 380 -8.53 -15.99 26.40
N LYS A 381 -8.53 -17.17 27.02
CA LYS A 381 -7.63 -18.26 26.66
C LYS A 381 -7.85 -18.69 25.21
N ALA A 382 -9.09 -18.96 24.82
CA ALA A 382 -9.43 -19.33 23.43
C ALA A 382 -9.14 -18.18 22.43
N LEU A 383 -9.40 -16.93 22.82
CA LEU A 383 -9.14 -15.75 22.00
C LEU A 383 -7.64 -15.58 21.70
N SER A 384 -6.77 -15.90 22.67
CA SER A 384 -5.32 -15.83 22.50
C SER A 384 -4.80 -16.78 21.42
N ASP A 385 -5.41 -17.96 21.25
CA ASP A 385 -5.05 -18.92 20.21
C ASP A 385 -5.43 -18.45 18.79
N MET A 386 -6.43 -17.56 18.70
CA MET A 386 -7.00 -17.05 17.44
C MET A 386 -6.33 -15.78 16.91
N TRP A 387 -5.28 -15.28 17.58
CA TRP A 387 -4.71 -13.96 17.31
C TRP A 387 -4.27 -13.75 15.86
N LYS A 388 -3.63 -14.79 15.29
CA LYS A 388 -3.13 -14.81 13.91
C LYS A 388 -4.24 -14.82 12.85
N ASP A 389 -5.47 -15.14 13.25
CA ASP A 389 -6.61 -15.30 12.34
C ASP A 389 -7.40 -13.99 12.16
N PHE A 390 -7.08 -12.96 12.96
CA PHE A 390 -7.64 -11.62 12.87
C PHE A 390 -6.71 -10.65 12.13
N ASP A 391 -7.31 -9.75 11.35
CA ASP A 391 -6.58 -8.61 10.79
C ASP A 391 -6.15 -7.65 11.92
N SER A 392 -4.97 -7.06 11.77
CA SER A 392 -4.42 -6.06 12.70
C SER A 392 -5.40 -4.93 13.05
N ARG A 393 -6.22 -4.49 12.09
CA ARG A 393 -7.25 -3.47 12.32
C ARG A 393 -8.37 -3.99 13.22
N VAL A 394 -8.78 -5.24 13.07
CA VAL A 394 -9.82 -5.84 13.92
C VAL A 394 -9.32 -5.98 15.35
N LEU A 395 -8.09 -6.46 15.54
CA LEU A 395 -7.47 -6.52 16.86
C LEU A 395 -7.47 -5.15 17.52
N ARG A 396 -7.06 -4.13 16.78
CA ARG A 396 -6.92 -2.77 17.30
C ARG A 396 -8.23 -2.05 17.60
N TYR A 397 -9.21 -2.13 16.71
CA TYR A 397 -10.42 -1.30 16.83
C TYR A 397 -11.62 -2.05 17.43
N LYS A 398 -11.61 -3.39 17.43
CA LYS A 398 -12.71 -4.19 17.95
C LYS A 398 -12.33 -5.02 19.18
N VAL A 399 -11.09 -5.54 19.24
CA VAL A 399 -10.66 -6.40 20.37
C VAL A 399 -10.03 -5.60 21.51
N LEU A 400 -9.17 -4.64 21.21
CA LEU A 400 -8.48 -3.83 22.22
C LEU A 400 -9.41 -3.04 23.16
N PRO A 401 -10.47 -2.35 22.68
CA PRO A 401 -11.31 -1.54 23.57
C PRO A 401 -11.97 -2.31 24.73
N PRO A 402 -12.63 -3.47 24.54
CA PRO A 402 -13.19 -4.23 25.65
C PRO A 402 -12.11 -4.81 26.58
N LEU A 403 -10.93 -5.18 26.07
CA LEU A 403 -9.81 -5.60 26.91
C LEU A 403 -9.31 -4.45 27.81
N CYS A 404 -9.14 -3.26 27.24
CA CYS A 404 -8.75 -2.06 27.98
C CYS A 404 -9.78 -1.69 29.06
N ALA A 405 -11.08 -1.82 28.75
CA ALA A 405 -12.15 -1.54 29.72
C ALA A 405 -12.10 -2.50 30.93
N GLU A 406 -11.76 -3.77 30.70
CA GLU A 406 -11.69 -4.81 31.73
C GLU A 406 -10.40 -4.75 32.58
N LEU A 407 -9.40 -3.93 32.21
CA LEU A 407 -8.19 -3.71 33.05
C LEU A 407 -8.49 -3.17 34.46
N ARG A 408 -9.69 -2.63 34.68
CA ARG A 408 -10.16 -2.20 36.01
C ARG A 408 -10.41 -3.38 36.97
N ASN A 409 -10.60 -4.59 36.44
CA ASN A 409 -10.82 -5.79 37.21
C ASN A 409 -9.47 -6.42 37.61
N LEU A 410 -9.06 -6.21 38.87
CA LEU A 410 -7.77 -6.66 39.41
C LEU A 410 -7.52 -8.16 39.23
N VAL A 411 -8.57 -8.98 39.31
CA VAL A 411 -8.48 -10.45 39.14
C VAL A 411 -8.11 -10.83 37.71
N MET A 412 -8.56 -10.04 36.73
CA MET A 412 -8.38 -10.32 35.30
C MET A 412 -7.10 -9.69 34.73
N GLN A 413 -6.47 -8.75 35.44
CA GLN A 413 -5.26 -8.06 34.97
C GLN A 413 -4.14 -9.00 34.50
N PRO A 414 -3.78 -10.10 35.21
CA PRO A 414 -2.69 -10.98 34.76
C PRO A 414 -2.97 -11.66 33.42
N VAL A 415 -4.24 -11.90 33.08
CA VAL A 415 -4.66 -12.55 31.84
C VAL A 415 -4.77 -11.54 30.70
N ILE A 416 -5.31 -10.36 30.97
CA ILE A 416 -5.63 -9.35 29.96
C ILE A 416 -4.41 -8.52 29.57
N LEU A 417 -3.56 -8.18 30.54
CA LEU A 417 -2.43 -7.30 30.33
C LEU A 417 -1.44 -7.81 29.25
N PRO A 418 -1.08 -9.12 29.17
CA PRO A 418 -0.30 -9.64 28.06
C PRO A 418 -0.96 -9.40 26.70
N MET A 419 -2.29 -9.58 26.60
CA MET A 419 -3.03 -9.41 25.36
C MET A 419 -3.03 -7.94 24.92
N VAL A 420 -3.32 -7.02 25.84
CA VAL A 420 -3.29 -5.57 25.59
C VAL A 420 -1.91 -5.12 25.11
N LEU A 421 -0.84 -5.54 25.79
CA LEU A 421 0.53 -5.20 25.41
C LEU A 421 0.91 -5.82 24.06
N THR A 422 0.41 -7.01 23.73
CA THR A 422 0.64 -7.64 22.42
C THR A 422 -0.03 -6.87 21.28
N ILE A 423 -1.26 -6.35 21.45
CA ILE A 423 -1.86 -5.45 20.45
C ILE A 423 -1.04 -4.18 20.34
N ALA A 424 -0.64 -3.62 21.48
CA ALA A 424 0.09 -2.35 21.56
C ALA A 424 1.42 -2.38 20.78
N GLU A 425 2.11 -3.52 20.70
CA GLU A 425 3.31 -3.68 19.87
C GLU A 425 3.11 -3.20 18.43
N SER A 426 1.93 -3.47 17.85
CA SER A 426 1.59 -3.10 16.47
C SER A 426 1.11 -1.65 16.29
N GLN A 427 0.84 -0.91 17.38
CA GLN A 427 0.36 0.48 17.28
C GLN A 427 1.52 1.44 16.97
N ASP A 428 1.25 2.58 16.32
CA ASP A 428 2.22 3.67 16.33
C ASP A 428 2.17 4.44 17.67
N LYS A 429 3.03 5.46 17.80
CA LYS A 429 3.15 6.24 19.04
C LYS A 429 1.86 7.00 19.38
N ASN A 430 1.28 7.69 18.41
CA ASN A 430 0.09 8.51 18.63
C ASN A 430 -1.11 7.65 19.01
N ASP A 431 -1.24 6.51 18.34
CA ASP A 431 -2.33 5.57 18.57
C ASP A 431 -2.24 4.91 19.94
N PHE A 432 -1.04 4.54 20.37
CA PHE A 432 -0.80 4.01 21.70
C PHE A 432 -1.14 5.04 22.79
N GLU A 433 -0.69 6.29 22.63
CA GLU A 433 -0.94 7.38 23.59
C GLU A 433 -2.44 7.71 23.72
N LEU A 434 -3.20 7.68 22.62
CA LEU A 434 -4.63 8.01 22.63
C LEU A 434 -5.52 6.85 23.13
N THR A 435 -5.18 5.61 22.83
CA THR A 435 -6.10 4.47 23.03
C THR A 435 -5.70 3.53 24.16
N THR A 436 -4.41 3.21 24.28
CA THR A 436 -3.94 2.14 25.17
C THR A 436 -3.38 2.71 26.47
N LEU A 437 -2.57 3.77 26.38
CA LEU A 437 -1.94 4.39 27.53
C LEU A 437 -2.94 4.85 28.61
N PRO A 438 -4.09 5.49 28.29
CA PRO A 438 -5.04 5.94 29.31
C PRO A 438 -5.63 4.79 30.13
N ALA A 439 -5.79 3.61 29.52
CA ALA A 439 -6.26 2.40 30.20
C ALA A 439 -5.16 1.74 31.04
N LEU A 440 -3.88 1.88 30.64
CA LEU A 440 -2.73 1.35 31.39
C LEU A 440 -2.36 2.21 32.59
N VAL A 441 -2.51 3.53 32.55
CA VAL A 441 -2.08 4.45 33.63
C VAL A 441 -2.58 4.04 35.03
N PRO A 442 -3.88 3.72 35.24
CA PRO A 442 -4.34 3.23 36.54
C PRO A 442 -3.62 1.95 36.99
N VAL A 443 -3.33 1.04 36.06
CA VAL A 443 -2.63 -0.23 36.33
C VAL A 443 -1.16 0.02 36.68
N LEU A 444 -0.48 0.92 35.96
CA LEU A 444 0.91 1.31 36.24
C LEU A 444 1.07 1.84 37.68
N SER A 445 0.09 2.59 38.17
CA SER A 445 0.11 3.14 39.53
C SER A 445 -0.15 2.11 40.65
N SER A 446 -0.93 1.05 40.37
CA SER A 446 -1.49 0.16 41.40
C SER A 446 -1.02 -1.29 41.35
N ALA A 447 -0.42 -1.76 40.24
CA ALA A 447 -0.07 -3.16 40.03
C ALA A 447 0.93 -3.70 41.06
N THR A 448 0.70 -4.87 41.65
CA THR A 448 1.61 -5.55 42.59
C THR A 448 1.90 -6.99 42.15
N GLY A 449 2.88 -7.65 42.77
CA GLY A 449 3.19 -9.07 42.54
C GLY A 449 3.46 -9.40 41.07
N ASP A 450 2.80 -10.43 40.54
CA ASP A 450 3.03 -10.91 39.17
C ASP A 450 2.62 -9.88 38.09
N THR A 451 1.60 -9.06 38.36
CA THR A 451 1.19 -7.98 37.43
C THR A 451 2.28 -6.90 37.34
N LEU A 452 2.91 -6.57 38.48
CA LEU A 452 4.04 -5.63 38.52
C LEU A 452 5.24 -6.21 37.75
N LEU A 453 5.59 -7.47 38.00
CA LEU A 453 6.66 -8.16 37.29
C LEU A 453 6.42 -8.17 35.76
N LEU A 454 5.19 -8.44 35.32
CA LEU A 454 4.83 -8.45 33.89
C LEU A 454 4.99 -7.07 33.25
N LEU A 455 4.55 -6.00 33.91
CA LEU A 455 4.72 -4.62 33.43
C LEU A 455 6.19 -4.25 33.29
N VAL A 456 7.02 -4.60 34.28
CA VAL A 456 8.45 -4.29 34.25
C VAL A 456 9.16 -5.05 33.13
N LYS A 457 8.85 -6.34 32.93
CA LYS A 457 9.37 -7.15 31.81
C LYS A 457 9.07 -6.55 30.43
N ARG A 458 7.92 -5.88 30.30
CA ARG A 458 7.45 -5.27 29.05
C ARG A 458 7.60 -3.74 29.04
N ALA A 459 8.33 -3.15 30.00
CA ALA A 459 8.41 -1.70 30.15
C ALA A 459 9.02 -1.00 28.92
N ASP A 460 9.98 -1.64 28.23
CA ASP A 460 10.60 -1.10 27.01
C ASP A 460 9.58 -0.80 25.91
N LEU A 461 8.50 -1.58 25.82
CA LEU A 461 7.44 -1.34 24.87
C LEU A 461 6.77 0.02 25.15
N ILE A 462 6.45 0.27 26.41
CA ILE A 462 5.77 1.48 26.85
C ILE A 462 6.73 2.67 26.74
N ILE A 463 8.00 2.48 27.11
CA ILE A 463 9.05 3.49 26.99
C ILE A 463 9.19 3.95 25.54
N ASN A 464 9.32 3.01 24.60
CA ASN A 464 9.48 3.34 23.19
C ASN A 464 8.25 4.00 22.53
N LYS A 465 7.07 3.86 23.13
CA LYS A 465 5.81 4.41 22.60
C LYS A 465 5.26 5.61 23.38
N THR A 466 6.01 6.17 24.32
CA THR A 466 5.58 7.33 25.12
C THR A 466 6.51 8.54 24.95
N ASN A 467 6.00 9.73 25.23
CA ASN A 467 6.80 10.95 25.29
C ASN A 467 7.50 11.11 26.66
N THR A 468 8.41 12.08 26.76
CA THR A 468 9.20 12.32 27.97
C THR A 468 8.35 12.71 29.18
N GLU A 469 7.20 13.34 28.96
CA GLU A 469 6.26 13.71 30.03
C GLU A 469 5.61 12.47 30.66
N HIS A 470 5.06 11.58 29.83
CA HIS A 470 4.44 10.32 30.29
C HIS A 470 5.46 9.34 30.89
N LEU A 471 6.69 9.34 30.38
CA LEU A 471 7.80 8.62 30.99
C LEU A 471 8.05 9.08 32.44
N ALA A 472 8.10 10.40 32.64
CA ALA A 472 8.33 10.99 33.96
C ALA A 472 7.14 10.78 34.92
N SER A 473 5.90 10.91 34.43
CA SER A 473 4.71 10.86 35.27
C SER A 473 4.23 9.45 35.62
N HIS A 474 4.51 8.43 34.79
CA HIS A 474 3.94 7.09 34.95
C HIS A 474 4.98 5.97 35.00
N ILE A 475 6.04 6.03 34.19
CA ILE A 475 7.01 4.93 34.07
C ILE A 475 8.10 5.00 35.14
N LEU A 476 8.66 6.19 35.40
CA LEU A 476 9.64 6.35 36.48
C LEU A 476 9.08 5.97 37.86
N PRO A 477 7.85 6.39 38.24
CA PRO A 477 7.24 5.96 39.50
C PRO A 477 7.02 4.45 39.57
N LEU A 478 6.60 3.81 38.48
CA LEU A 478 6.45 2.35 38.40
C LEU A 478 7.78 1.65 38.66
N LEU A 479 8.85 2.04 37.97
CA LEU A 479 10.16 1.42 38.09
C LEU A 479 10.78 1.63 39.47
N LEU A 480 10.60 2.82 40.06
CA LEU A 480 11.04 3.09 41.43
C LEU A 480 10.30 2.21 42.44
N ARG A 481 8.99 2.05 42.28
CA ARG A 481 8.17 1.17 43.12
C ARG A 481 8.57 -0.29 42.98
N ALA A 482 8.80 -0.74 41.74
CA ALA A 482 9.26 -2.09 41.43
C ALA A 482 10.65 -2.38 42.01
N TYR A 483 11.57 -1.41 42.00
CA TYR A 483 12.89 -1.57 42.61
C TYR A 483 12.84 -1.69 44.13
N ASN A 484 11.93 -0.97 44.78
CA ASN A 484 11.74 -1.04 46.24
C ASN A 484 10.84 -2.22 46.66
N ASP A 485 10.43 -3.07 45.72
CA ASP A 485 9.66 -4.29 46.03
C ASP A 485 10.57 -5.34 46.69
N ASN A 486 9.99 -6.26 47.46
CA ASN A 486 10.73 -7.32 48.15
C ASN A 486 11.07 -8.50 47.22
N ASP A 487 10.47 -8.58 46.02
CA ASP A 487 10.75 -9.63 45.04
C ASP A 487 12.01 -9.35 44.22
N VAL A 488 13.04 -10.16 44.45
CA VAL A 488 14.34 -10.10 43.75
C VAL A 488 14.17 -10.17 42.22
N ARG A 489 13.18 -10.92 41.72
CA ARG A 489 12.93 -11.07 40.28
C ARG A 489 12.49 -9.76 39.64
N ILE A 490 11.74 -8.94 40.38
CA ILE A 490 11.28 -7.62 39.94
C ILE A 490 12.47 -6.66 39.94
N GLN A 491 13.26 -6.66 41.01
CA GLN A 491 14.45 -5.81 41.14
C GLN A 491 15.45 -6.04 40.00
N GLU A 492 15.76 -7.29 39.67
CA GLU A 492 16.67 -7.64 38.58
C GLU A 492 16.16 -7.14 37.22
N GLU A 493 14.86 -7.27 36.96
CA GLU A 493 14.27 -6.81 35.70
C GLU A 493 14.29 -5.28 35.59
N VAL A 494 14.08 -4.54 36.69
CA VAL A 494 14.24 -3.07 36.70
C VAL A 494 15.67 -2.67 36.31
N LEU A 495 16.68 -3.34 36.85
CA LEU A 495 18.09 -3.04 36.55
C LEU A 495 18.40 -3.22 35.06
N LYS A 496 17.86 -4.26 34.41
CA LYS A 496 18.05 -4.50 32.96
C LYS A 496 17.52 -3.34 32.09
N ARG A 497 16.45 -2.67 32.53
CA ARG A 497 15.79 -1.59 31.76
C ARG A 497 16.33 -0.19 32.04
N SER A 498 17.19 -0.03 33.05
CA SER A 498 17.80 1.25 33.44
C SER A 498 18.52 1.96 32.28
N THR A 499 19.18 1.21 31.39
CA THR A 499 19.90 1.74 30.23
C THR A 499 18.98 2.27 29.13
N SER A 500 17.83 1.61 28.92
CA SER A 500 16.81 1.99 27.94
C SER A 500 16.14 3.32 28.34
N VAL A 501 15.78 3.45 29.62
CA VAL A 501 15.24 4.68 30.21
C VAL A 501 16.24 5.82 30.15
N ALA A 502 17.52 5.56 30.48
CA ALA A 502 18.57 6.58 30.44
C ALA A 502 18.78 7.16 29.03
N LYS A 503 18.75 6.33 27.98
CA LYS A 503 18.89 6.76 26.59
C LYS A 503 17.76 7.68 26.12
N GLN A 504 16.54 7.46 26.58
CA GLN A 504 15.39 8.27 26.15
C GLN A 504 15.23 9.60 26.91
N LEU A 505 15.88 9.74 28.06
CA LEU A 505 15.87 10.96 28.88
C LEU A 505 17.08 11.87 28.62
N ASP A 506 17.97 11.48 27.71
CA ASP A 506 19.18 12.24 27.36
C ASP A 506 18.79 13.50 26.58
N GLY A 507 18.78 14.66 27.27
CA GLY A 507 18.42 15.96 26.70
C GLY A 507 17.56 16.88 27.58
N GLN A 508 16.96 16.39 28.68
CA GLN A 508 16.16 17.23 29.59
C GLN A 508 16.86 17.43 30.95
N ARG A 509 17.34 18.66 31.21
CA ARG A 509 18.11 19.02 32.42
C ARG A 509 17.37 18.83 33.75
N ASP A 510 16.03 18.85 33.76
CA ASP A 510 15.23 18.73 35.00
C ASP A 510 14.85 17.28 35.37
N SER A 511 14.99 16.34 34.44
CA SER A 511 14.80 14.89 34.68
C SER A 511 16.03 14.24 35.33
N PHE A 512 17.14 14.97 35.43
CA PHE A 512 18.44 14.49 35.92
C PHE A 512 18.45 14.14 37.42
N SER A 513 17.56 14.68 38.25
CA SER A 513 17.54 14.41 39.70
C SER A 513 16.93 13.04 40.04
N ILE A 514 15.84 12.67 39.36
CA ILE A 514 15.17 11.37 39.51
C ILE A 514 16.01 10.27 38.87
N VAL A 515 16.57 10.55 37.68
CA VAL A 515 17.52 9.66 37.02
C VAL A 515 18.80 9.52 37.86
N ARG A 516 19.31 10.57 38.53
CA ARG A 516 20.41 10.43 39.52
C ARG A 516 20.03 9.66 40.78
N SER A 517 18.78 9.68 41.22
CA SER A 517 18.36 8.88 42.39
C SER A 517 18.31 7.39 42.03
N ILE A 518 17.81 7.07 40.84
CA ILE A 518 17.75 5.70 40.31
C ILE A 518 19.16 5.22 39.89
N ILE A 519 19.90 5.98 39.08
CA ILE A 519 21.27 5.66 38.64
C ILE A 519 22.27 5.77 39.80
N GLY A 520 22.11 6.73 40.72
CA GLY A 520 22.99 6.89 41.88
C GLY A 520 22.93 5.71 42.84
N LYS A 521 21.73 5.10 43.02
CA LYS A 521 21.60 3.84 43.76
C LYS A 521 22.11 2.63 42.97
N VAL A 522 22.00 2.63 41.64
CA VAL A 522 22.54 1.57 40.76
C VAL A 522 24.09 1.59 40.72
N VAL A 523 24.71 2.77 40.72
CA VAL A 523 26.18 2.93 40.74
C VAL A 523 26.77 2.55 42.09
N GLN A 524 26.08 2.88 43.20
CA GLN A 524 26.53 2.56 44.55
C GLN A 524 26.56 1.03 44.83
N ILE A 525 25.71 0.26 44.14
CA ILE A 525 25.70 -1.22 44.25
C ILE A 525 26.75 -1.86 43.36
N ASN A 526 27.07 -1.31 42.18
CA ASN A 526 28.22 -1.82 41.41
C ASN A 526 29.52 -1.66 42.22
N SER A 527 29.68 -0.59 43.01
CA SER A 527 30.81 -0.51 43.94
C SER A 527 30.74 -1.52 45.09
N ASP A 528 29.57 -1.79 45.67
CA ASP A 528 29.44 -2.74 46.79
C ASP A 528 29.55 -4.22 46.36
N VAL A 529 29.06 -4.57 45.16
CA VAL A 529 29.19 -5.90 44.56
C VAL A 529 30.62 -6.14 44.08
N ILE A 530 31.27 -5.14 43.48
CA ILE A 530 32.70 -5.21 43.12
C ILE A 530 33.56 -5.30 44.40
N MET A 531 33.26 -4.55 45.46
CA MET A 531 33.98 -4.65 46.73
C MET A 531 33.80 -6.02 47.42
N ARG A 532 32.61 -6.64 47.33
CA ARG A 532 32.39 -8.01 47.84
C ARG A 532 33.09 -9.09 47.01
N CYS A 533 33.26 -8.89 45.70
CA CYS A 533 34.03 -9.79 44.85
C CYS A 533 35.56 -9.62 44.98
N ILE A 534 36.03 -8.51 45.56
CA ILE A 534 37.46 -8.28 45.86
C ILE A 534 37.84 -8.78 47.27
N THR A 535 36.85 -9.10 48.12
CA THR A 535 37.07 -9.58 49.50
C THR A 535 36.72 -11.06 49.75
N VAL A 536 36.52 -11.84 48.70
CA VAL A 536 36.54 -13.32 48.72
C VAL A 536 37.67 -13.78 47.83
#